data_AF-A0A5C9DZR5-F1
#
_entry.id   AF-A0A5C9DZR5-F1
#
_cell.length_a   1.000
_cell.length_b   1.000
_cell.length_c   1.000
_cell.angle_alpha   90.00
_cell.angle_beta   90.00
_cell.angle_gamma   90.00
#
_symmetry.space_group_name_H-M   'P 1'
#
loop_
_entity.id
_entity.type
_entity.pdbx_description
1 polymer ?
#
loop_
_entity_poly.entity_id
_entity_poly.type
_entity_poly.pdbx_seq_one_letter_code
_entity_poly.pdbx_strand_id
1 'polypeptide(L)'
;MKEKTNNKGFFKLNGVILLLFIILVSLLAWITYGTVAGVFGMVSYLIIGWIGLFPWIIPIVGIFLGILDLAGILNFGIYGLSLNLSHLNSSWMSVFWFLITSMIGVLIDIFLTIVIIVKIKDVLDKNKGVKKNLALINCTVIDGNLDSSPIENAVILIKNLSKVKDTIDNLYTDEQTGIITEVGKSKEIKIPPDYKKIDLKGKYVLPGIINAHCHLMGSGKPTKLMKLSDKWINRLIKFLDTPIGKWLLFNMMKKNALNALNAGITTLRTMSDPLFIDLKLRDKINDGKILGPRLMCAGKGICITGGHGFFASHIADSVPEVRKGVRTNLREEVDVIKILSTGGVMDARKVGEAGRPQMTIEEIETACFEAHRGNLLVATHCESTKGIEEALKGGVDTIEHGAEIPEDLIPLFKENPKALRGYTALIPTVSAGMGLATLPAEVTKITDVKRENAKLIEKGMIKGLQIAYENGIEFGVGTDASVPYSTHYEVWKELKYFMKYTKMIAKEAIYRATKKNAEILGIDDITGSIEP
;
A
#
# COMPACT_ATOMS: atom_id res chain seq x y z
N MET A 1 -10.60 7.42 -26.87
CA MET A 1 -10.96 8.84 -27.05
C MET A 1 -11.16 9.45 -25.66
N LYS A 2 -10.29 10.40 -25.28
CA LYS A 2 -10.32 11.07 -23.96
C LYS A 2 -11.23 12.28 -24.05
N GLU A 3 -12.34 12.28 -23.33
CA GLU A 3 -13.11 13.49 -23.06
C GLU A 3 -12.75 14.01 -21.67
N LYS A 4 -12.11 15.18 -21.64
CA LYS A 4 -11.79 15.94 -20.44
C LYS A 4 -13.08 16.56 -19.91
N THR A 5 -13.59 16.07 -18.79
CA THR A 5 -14.50 16.86 -17.96
C THR A 5 -13.69 17.73 -17.01
N ASN A 6 -13.54 18.98 -17.42
CA ASN A 6 -13.19 20.11 -16.57
C ASN A 6 -14.20 20.21 -15.42
N ASN A 7 -13.75 20.18 -14.16
CA ASN A 7 -14.43 20.92 -13.11
C ASN A 7 -13.52 21.27 -11.90
N LYS A 8 -13.41 22.59 -11.72
CA LYS A 8 -13.22 23.37 -10.48
C LYS A 8 -11.82 23.40 -9.85
N GLY A 9 -11.16 24.51 -10.18
CA GLY A 9 -9.93 25.04 -9.59
C GLY A 9 -9.86 24.94 -8.07
N PHE A 10 -8.87 24.20 -7.61
CA PHE A 10 -8.18 24.49 -6.37
C PHE A 10 -7.03 25.44 -6.69
N PHE A 11 -7.02 26.62 -6.08
CA PHE A 11 -5.98 27.63 -6.21
C PHE A 11 -4.59 26.97 -6.09
N LYS A 12 -3.78 27.06 -7.15
CA LYS A 12 -2.31 27.01 -7.00
C LYS A 12 -1.94 28.23 -6.17
N LEU A 13 -1.85 28.06 -4.86
CA LEU A 13 -1.43 29.14 -3.96
C LEU A 13 0.04 29.41 -4.26
N ASN A 14 0.29 30.48 -5.01
CA ASN A 14 1.63 30.98 -5.27
C ASN A 14 2.30 31.25 -3.90
N GLY A 15 3.59 30.91 -3.71
CA GLY A 15 4.26 31.04 -2.41
C GLY A 15 4.12 32.43 -1.78
N VAL A 16 3.99 33.45 -2.64
CA VAL A 16 3.69 34.85 -2.27
C VAL A 16 2.30 35.02 -1.67
N ILE A 17 1.26 34.36 -2.20
CA ILE A 17 -0.12 34.42 -1.68
C ILE A 17 -0.22 33.73 -0.31
N LEU A 18 0.49 32.61 -0.12
CA LEU A 18 0.57 31.95 1.18
C LEU A 18 1.28 32.84 2.22
N LEU A 19 2.38 33.50 1.80
CA LEU A 19 3.11 34.44 2.65
C LEU A 19 2.24 35.65 3.02
N LEU A 20 1.50 36.21 2.07
CA LEU A 20 0.55 37.31 2.31
C LEU A 20 -0.60 36.89 3.23
N PHE A 21 -1.08 35.65 3.12
CA PHE A 21 -2.09 35.11 4.02
C PHE A 21 -1.55 34.90 5.44
N ILE A 22 -0.30 34.42 5.57
CA ILE A 22 0.38 34.31 6.87
C ILE A 22 0.56 35.70 7.50
N ILE A 23 1.01 36.69 6.73
CA ILE A 23 1.16 38.08 7.19
C ILE A 23 -0.20 38.64 7.64
N LEU A 24 -1.28 38.39 6.88
CA LEU A 24 -2.63 38.82 7.22
C LEU A 24 -3.15 38.15 8.50
N VAL A 25 -2.93 36.85 8.68
CA VAL A 25 -3.34 36.10 9.88
C VAL A 25 -2.52 36.54 11.09
N SER A 26 -1.22 36.79 10.94
CA SER A 26 -0.38 37.35 12.01
C SER A 26 -0.74 38.79 12.34
N LEU A 27 -1.13 39.62 11.37
CA LEU A 27 -1.67 40.96 11.57
C LEU A 27 -3.01 40.92 12.31
N LEU A 28 -3.91 40.02 11.93
CA LEU A 28 -5.19 39.83 12.62
C LEU A 28 -4.99 39.34 14.05
N ALA A 29 -4.07 38.40 14.28
CA ALA A 29 -3.67 37.96 15.62
C ALA A 29 -3.11 39.13 16.44
N TRP A 30 -2.25 39.97 15.85
CA TRP A 30 -1.69 41.16 16.50
C TRP A 30 -2.76 42.19 16.89
N ILE A 31 -3.75 42.43 16.02
CA ILE A 31 -4.91 43.30 16.29
C ILE A 31 -5.74 42.80 17.49
N THR A 32 -5.80 41.48 17.72
CA THR A 32 -6.57 40.89 18.84
C THR A 32 -5.89 40.94 20.21
N TYR A 33 -4.56 41.06 20.32
CA TYR A 33 -3.83 40.76 21.57
C TYR A 33 -3.03 41.91 22.19
N GLY A 34 -3.35 43.16 21.86
CA GLY A 34 -2.59 44.37 22.25
C GLY A 34 -2.19 44.53 23.73
N THR A 35 -1.09 43.88 24.15
CA THR A 35 -0.39 44.03 25.44
C THR A 35 1.06 43.52 25.32
N VAL A 36 1.87 43.65 26.39
CA VAL A 36 3.32 43.33 26.58
C VAL A 36 3.93 42.20 25.73
N ALA A 37 3.17 41.19 25.32
CA ALA A 37 3.57 40.20 24.31
C ALA A 37 3.98 40.84 22.96
N GLY A 38 3.40 41.97 22.58
CA GLY A 38 3.80 42.78 21.41
C GLY A 38 5.19 43.42 21.58
N VAL A 39 5.58 43.77 22.81
CA VAL A 39 6.94 44.26 23.13
C VAL A 39 7.94 43.11 23.03
N PHE A 40 7.60 41.92 23.53
CA PHE A 40 8.43 40.72 23.34
C PHE A 40 8.48 40.27 21.87
N GLY A 41 7.40 40.44 21.11
CA GLY A 41 7.36 40.24 19.67
C GLY A 41 8.29 41.21 18.93
N MET A 42 8.23 42.51 19.26
CA MET A 42 9.12 43.54 18.72
C MET A 42 10.60 43.25 19.07
N VAL A 43 10.90 42.86 20.31
CA VAL A 43 12.24 42.45 20.74
C VAL A 43 12.70 41.18 20.00
N SER A 44 11.81 40.22 19.77
CA SER A 44 12.09 39.02 18.97
C SER A 44 12.36 39.36 17.50
N TYR A 45 11.61 40.29 16.93
CA TYR A 45 11.85 40.82 15.57
C TYR A 45 13.16 41.60 15.47
N LEU A 46 13.52 42.38 16.49
CA LEU A 46 14.81 43.07 16.59
C LEU A 46 15.96 42.07 16.70
N ILE A 47 15.83 41.01 17.49
CA ILE A 47 16.82 39.93 17.61
C ILE A 47 16.96 39.17 16.28
N ILE A 48 15.86 38.81 15.62
CA ILE A 48 15.87 38.15 14.30
C ILE A 48 16.45 39.07 13.22
N GLY A 49 16.19 40.38 13.29
CA GLY A 49 16.81 41.39 12.46
C GLY A 49 18.32 41.54 12.71
N TRP A 50 18.76 41.45 13.96
CA TRP A 50 20.17 41.47 14.38
C TRP A 50 20.94 40.22 13.94
N ILE A 51 20.26 39.07 13.82
CA ILE A 51 20.82 37.81 13.28
C ILE A 51 20.92 37.85 11.74
N GLY A 52 20.52 38.96 11.09
CA GLY A 52 20.89 39.27 9.71
C GLY A 52 20.12 38.52 8.63
N LEU A 53 18.98 37.90 8.95
CA LEU A 53 18.25 37.10 7.97
C LEU A 53 17.47 37.91 6.93
N PHE A 54 16.99 39.14 7.21
CA PHE A 54 16.29 39.97 6.21
C PHE A 54 16.36 41.50 6.51
N PRO A 55 17.35 42.24 5.97
CA PRO A 55 17.56 43.67 6.27
C PRO A 55 16.51 44.65 5.69
N TRP A 56 15.76 44.22 4.67
CA TRP A 56 14.87 45.09 3.87
C TRP A 56 13.41 45.14 4.34
N ILE A 57 13.03 44.37 5.36
CA ILE A 57 11.65 44.32 5.87
C ILE A 57 11.33 45.53 6.78
N ILE A 58 12.35 46.17 7.35
CA ILE A 58 12.20 47.23 8.35
C ILE A 58 11.53 48.52 7.81
N PRO A 59 11.84 49.02 6.59
CA PRO A 59 11.26 50.28 6.11
C PRO A 59 9.78 50.16 5.70
N ILE A 60 9.36 49.02 5.17
CA ILE A 60 7.99 48.83 4.64
C ILE A 60 7.00 48.59 5.78
N VAL A 61 7.42 47.82 6.80
CA VAL A 61 6.59 47.51 7.97
C VAL A 61 6.56 48.71 8.94
N GLY A 62 7.68 49.42 9.13
CA GLY A 62 7.75 50.56 10.05
C GLY A 62 6.86 51.74 9.66
N ILE A 63 6.73 52.05 8.36
CA ILE A 63 5.89 53.16 7.89
C ILE A 63 4.39 52.84 8.06
N PHE A 64 3.98 51.59 7.81
CA PHE A 64 2.60 51.15 8.04
C PHE A 64 2.24 51.08 9.54
N LEU A 65 3.20 50.68 10.38
CA LEU A 65 3.03 50.68 11.84
C LEU A 65 2.88 52.10 12.40
N GLY A 66 3.63 53.08 11.89
CA GLY A 66 3.49 54.50 12.29
C GLY A 66 2.15 55.13 11.92
N ILE A 67 1.52 54.69 10.82
CA ILE A 67 0.17 55.13 10.42
C ILE A 67 -0.92 54.46 11.28
N LEU A 68 -0.69 53.22 11.74
CA LEU A 68 -1.64 52.47 12.57
C LEU A 68 -1.57 52.86 14.05
N ASP A 69 -0.40 53.26 14.56
CA ASP A 69 -0.28 53.89 15.89
C ASP A 69 -1.05 55.22 15.94
N LEU A 70 -1.05 55.98 14.84
CA LEU A 70 -1.85 57.20 14.70
C LEU A 70 -3.37 56.91 14.72
N ALA A 71 -3.79 55.77 14.18
CA ALA A 71 -5.19 55.33 14.18
C ALA A 71 -5.63 54.73 15.54
N GLY A 72 -4.72 54.09 16.28
CA GLY A 72 -4.95 53.61 17.64
C GLY A 72 -5.16 54.75 18.64
N ILE A 73 -4.46 55.87 18.47
CA ILE A 73 -4.68 57.11 19.24
C ILE A 73 -6.08 57.72 18.98
N LEU A 74 -6.68 57.43 17.81
CA LEU A 74 -8.00 57.92 17.39
C LEU A 74 -9.18 56.98 17.73
N ASN A 75 -8.94 55.93 18.53
CA ASN A 75 -9.94 55.15 19.26
C ASN A 75 -10.99 54.39 18.42
N PHE A 76 -10.58 53.72 17.36
CA PHE A 76 -11.44 52.79 16.59
C PHE A 76 -10.90 51.36 16.60
N GLY A 77 -11.39 50.50 17.51
CA GLY A 77 -11.08 49.06 17.53
C GLY A 77 -11.72 48.29 18.70
N ILE A 78 -11.81 46.96 18.58
CA ILE A 78 -12.46 45.97 19.48
C ILE A 78 -12.03 46.06 20.97
N TYR A 79 -11.01 46.85 21.28
CA TYR A 79 -10.56 47.21 22.62
C TYR A 79 -11.70 47.76 23.53
N GLY A 80 -12.66 48.48 22.94
CA GLY A 80 -13.86 48.94 23.66
C GLY A 80 -14.79 47.81 24.11
N LEU A 81 -14.79 46.66 23.42
CA LEU A 81 -15.61 45.50 23.76
C LEU A 81 -14.98 44.67 24.90
N SER A 82 -13.64 44.53 24.91
CA SER A 82 -12.92 43.86 26.00
C SER A 82 -12.93 44.66 27.31
N LEU A 83 -12.86 45.99 27.23
CA LEU A 83 -13.00 46.87 28.40
C LEU A 83 -14.41 46.80 28.99
N ASN A 84 -15.46 46.74 28.16
CA ASN A 84 -16.83 46.62 28.65
C ASN A 84 -17.12 45.27 29.35
N LEU A 85 -16.44 44.20 28.96
CA LEU A 85 -16.54 42.90 29.65
C LEU A 85 -15.76 42.86 30.99
N SER A 86 -14.80 43.77 31.19
CA SER A 86 -14.05 43.89 32.45
C SER A 86 -14.82 44.59 33.58
N HIS A 87 -15.97 45.21 33.26
CA HIS A 87 -16.86 45.85 34.23
C HIS A 87 -17.88 44.90 34.88
N LEU A 88 -17.84 43.60 34.58
CA LEU A 88 -18.59 42.59 35.34
C LEU A 88 -17.86 42.29 36.65
N ASN A 89 -18.47 42.69 37.77
CA ASN A 89 -17.99 42.52 39.14
C ASN A 89 -17.74 41.05 39.53
N SER A 90 -16.59 40.48 39.14
CA SER A 90 -15.83 39.48 39.91
C SER A 90 -14.42 39.32 39.30
N SER A 91 -13.41 39.74 40.05
CA SER A 91 -12.03 40.03 39.62
C SER A 91 -11.11 38.82 39.42
N TRP A 92 -11.64 37.60 39.36
CA TRP A 92 -10.85 36.38 39.09
C TRP A 92 -11.37 35.57 37.90
N MET A 93 -12.68 35.61 37.63
CA MET A 93 -13.28 34.83 36.56
C MET A 93 -12.95 35.41 35.17
N SER A 94 -12.86 36.73 35.06
CA SER A 94 -12.41 37.43 33.83
C SER A 94 -10.94 37.16 33.52
N VAL A 95 -10.08 37.18 34.54
CA VAL A 95 -8.65 36.83 34.43
C VAL A 95 -8.50 35.36 34.05
N PHE A 96 -9.27 34.46 34.68
CA PHE A 96 -9.27 33.05 34.35
C PHE A 96 -9.75 32.77 32.92
N TRP A 97 -10.82 33.44 32.47
CA TRP A 97 -11.29 33.36 31.09
C TRP A 97 -10.27 33.91 30.09
N PHE A 98 -9.61 35.02 30.41
CA PHE A 98 -8.53 35.57 29.60
C PHE A 98 -7.34 34.61 29.51
N LEU A 99 -6.95 33.96 30.61
CA LEU A 99 -5.89 32.97 30.62
C LEU A 99 -6.25 31.72 29.81
N ILE A 100 -7.47 31.20 29.94
CA ILE A 100 -7.94 30.03 29.17
C ILE A 100 -7.99 30.35 27.67
N THR A 101 -8.56 31.49 27.29
CA THR A 101 -8.65 31.88 25.87
C THR A 101 -7.27 32.17 25.26
N SER A 102 -6.36 32.75 26.03
CA SER A 102 -4.95 32.93 25.63
C SER A 102 -4.23 31.59 25.47
N MET A 103 -4.41 30.65 26.41
CA MET A 103 -3.83 29.30 26.31
C MET A 103 -4.37 28.53 25.10
N ILE A 104 -5.68 28.60 24.84
CA ILE A 104 -6.30 27.99 23.67
C ILE A 104 -5.75 28.62 22.38
N GLY A 105 -5.60 29.95 22.34
CA GLY A 105 -4.98 30.66 21.22
C GLY A 105 -3.56 30.19 20.94
N VAL A 106 -2.72 30.11 21.98
CA VAL A 106 -1.34 29.58 21.87
C VAL A 106 -1.32 28.14 21.40
N LEU A 107 -2.22 27.28 21.88
CA LEU A 107 -2.32 25.89 21.43
C LEU A 107 -2.75 25.78 19.95
N ILE A 108 -3.67 26.63 19.50
CA ILE A 108 -4.08 26.72 18.09
C ILE A 108 -2.90 27.21 17.23
N ASP A 109 -2.17 28.23 17.67
CA ASP A 109 -1.01 28.75 16.95
C ASP A 109 0.13 27.74 16.87
N ILE A 110 0.42 27.02 17.95
CA ILE A 110 1.39 25.92 17.96
C ILE A 110 0.93 24.83 16.98
N PHE A 111 -0.34 24.44 17.02
CA PHE A 111 -0.88 23.42 16.12
C PHE A 111 -0.80 23.84 14.65
N LEU A 112 -1.24 25.06 14.31
CA LEU A 112 -1.16 25.61 12.96
C LEU A 112 0.29 25.74 12.49
N THR A 113 1.20 26.18 13.37
CA THR A 113 2.63 26.28 13.07
C THR A 113 3.23 24.90 12.78
N ILE A 114 2.91 23.88 13.58
CA ILE A 114 3.34 22.49 13.32
C ILE A 114 2.80 22.01 11.98
N VAL A 115 1.52 22.24 11.68
CA VAL A 115 0.91 21.86 10.39
C VAL A 115 1.60 22.55 9.21
N ILE A 116 1.95 23.83 9.35
CA ILE A 116 2.66 24.61 8.33
C ILE A 116 4.09 24.10 8.16
N ILE A 117 4.84 23.89 9.24
CA ILE A 117 6.20 23.35 9.19
C ILE A 117 6.20 21.98 8.51
N VAL A 118 5.25 21.11 8.85
CA VAL A 118 5.10 19.80 8.20
C VAL A 118 4.80 19.96 6.71
N LYS A 119 3.90 20.87 6.31
CA LYS A 119 3.61 21.15 4.89
C LYS A 119 4.80 21.74 4.14
N ILE A 120 5.53 22.67 4.74
CA ILE A 120 6.73 23.28 4.16
C ILE A 120 7.81 22.21 3.99
N LYS A 121 8.02 21.36 5.01
CA LYS A 121 8.94 20.23 4.92
C LYS A 121 8.54 19.27 3.80
N ASP A 122 7.25 18.94 3.68
CA ASP A 122 6.72 18.11 2.59
C ASP A 122 6.98 18.73 1.20
N VAL A 123 6.83 20.05 1.06
CA VAL A 123 7.09 20.76 -0.20
C VAL A 123 8.59 20.84 -0.50
N LEU A 124 9.42 21.11 0.51
CA LEU A 124 10.88 21.15 0.38
C LEU A 124 11.45 19.76 0.09
N ASP A 125 10.95 18.71 0.73
CA ASP A 125 11.37 17.33 0.50
C ASP A 125 10.91 16.84 -0.88
N LYS A 126 9.74 17.25 -1.37
CA LYS A 126 9.30 17.02 -2.76
C LYS A 126 10.23 17.69 -3.78
N ASN A 127 10.79 18.86 -3.47
CA ASN A 127 11.73 19.58 -4.34
C ASN A 127 13.20 19.14 -4.20
N LYS A 128 13.57 18.41 -3.14
CA LYS A 128 14.93 17.85 -2.96
C LYS A 128 15.21 16.60 -3.80
N GLY A 129 14.17 15.97 -4.33
CA GLY A 129 14.29 14.81 -5.21
C GLY A 129 14.71 15.19 -6.63
N VAL A 130 15.88 15.80 -6.83
CA VAL A 130 16.49 15.82 -8.17
C VAL A 130 16.89 14.39 -8.50
N LYS A 131 16.00 13.68 -9.20
CA LYS A 131 16.08 12.26 -9.57
C LYS A 131 17.22 11.99 -10.56
N LYS A 132 18.50 12.13 -10.18
CA LYS A 132 19.62 11.80 -11.08
C LYS A 132 19.50 10.36 -11.62
N ASN A 133 19.92 10.17 -12.87
CA ASN A 133 20.17 8.82 -13.40
C ASN A 133 21.18 8.09 -12.49
N LEU A 134 21.02 6.78 -12.32
CA LEU A 134 21.82 6.00 -11.37
C LEU A 134 22.62 4.93 -12.12
N ALA A 135 23.88 4.78 -11.73
CA ALA A 135 24.69 3.63 -12.12
C ALA A 135 25.03 2.82 -10.87
N LEU A 136 24.47 1.63 -10.75
CA LEU A 136 24.85 0.68 -9.70
C LEU A 136 26.09 -0.07 -10.18
N ILE A 137 27.19 -0.04 -9.42
CA ILE A 137 28.49 -0.57 -9.87
C ILE A 137 29.07 -1.59 -8.88
N ASN A 138 29.95 -2.45 -9.38
CA ASN A 138 30.70 -3.46 -8.60
C ASN A 138 29.82 -4.47 -7.84
N CYS A 139 28.60 -4.71 -8.30
CA CYS A 139 27.69 -5.70 -7.70
C CYS A 139 27.78 -7.07 -8.37
N THR A 140 27.23 -8.08 -7.71
CA THR A 140 26.87 -9.36 -8.35
C THR A 140 25.38 -9.34 -8.67
N VAL A 141 25.02 -9.47 -9.94
CA VAL A 141 23.62 -9.44 -10.39
C VAL A 141 23.09 -10.86 -10.54
N ILE A 142 21.97 -11.14 -9.89
CA ILE A 142 21.09 -12.27 -10.19
C ILE A 142 19.90 -11.66 -10.90
N ASP A 143 19.84 -11.80 -12.22
CA ASP A 143 18.91 -11.06 -13.09
C ASP A 143 17.44 -11.52 -13.00
N GLY A 144 17.18 -12.63 -12.31
CA GLY A 144 15.85 -13.21 -12.18
C GLY A 144 15.51 -14.26 -13.23
N ASN A 145 16.39 -14.55 -14.19
CA ASN A 145 16.19 -15.62 -15.16
C ASN A 145 16.67 -16.97 -14.60
N LEU A 146 15.89 -18.02 -14.82
CA LEU A 146 16.22 -19.35 -14.28
C LEU A 146 17.49 -19.94 -14.90
N ASP A 147 17.78 -19.66 -16.17
CA ASP A 147 18.93 -20.23 -16.88
C ASP A 147 20.18 -19.34 -16.83
N SER A 148 20.05 -18.07 -16.43
CA SER A 148 21.17 -17.13 -16.33
C SER A 148 22.14 -17.47 -15.21
N SER A 149 23.43 -17.21 -15.44
CA SER A 149 24.45 -17.24 -14.39
C SER A 149 24.62 -15.85 -13.77
N PRO A 150 24.97 -15.73 -12.47
CA PRO A 150 25.22 -14.43 -11.87
C PRO A 150 26.30 -13.63 -12.61
N ILE A 151 26.05 -12.34 -12.81
CA ILE A 151 27.01 -11.41 -13.45
C ILE A 151 27.84 -10.77 -12.35
N GLU A 152 29.11 -11.17 -12.23
CA GLU A 152 30.05 -10.57 -11.28
C GLU A 152 30.63 -9.24 -11.79
N ASN A 153 30.96 -8.33 -10.86
CA ASN A 153 31.50 -7.00 -11.16
C ASN A 153 30.64 -6.24 -12.19
N ALA A 154 29.33 -6.33 -12.03
CA ALA A 154 28.35 -5.80 -12.95
C ALA A 154 28.11 -4.30 -12.77
N VAL A 155 27.55 -3.70 -13.82
CA VAL A 155 26.99 -2.35 -13.85
C VAL A 155 25.53 -2.44 -14.26
N ILE A 156 24.66 -1.67 -13.59
CA ILE A 156 23.25 -1.47 -13.97
C ILE A 156 23.01 0.02 -14.16
N LEU A 157 22.53 0.42 -15.34
CA LEU A 157 22.18 1.80 -15.67
C LEU A 157 20.67 2.01 -15.54
N ILE A 158 20.25 2.91 -14.65
CA ILE A 158 18.84 3.24 -14.39
C ILE A 158 18.58 4.69 -14.81
N LYS A 159 17.66 4.88 -15.74
CA LYS A 159 17.23 6.20 -16.22
C LYS A 159 16.08 6.73 -15.36
N ASN A 160 16.35 7.75 -14.55
CA ASN A 160 15.39 8.33 -13.61
C ASN A 160 14.92 9.75 -13.99
N LEU A 161 15.56 10.35 -15.00
CA LEU A 161 15.17 11.63 -15.58
C LEU A 161 14.47 11.41 -16.92
N SER A 162 13.32 12.06 -17.09
CA SER A 162 12.72 12.28 -18.41
C SER A 162 13.42 13.50 -19.01
N LYS A 163 13.94 13.39 -20.24
CA LYS A 163 14.46 14.57 -20.95
C LYS A 163 13.27 15.40 -21.42
N VAL A 164 12.89 16.43 -20.66
CA VAL A 164 12.00 17.48 -21.19
C VAL A 164 12.84 18.35 -22.13
N LYS A 165 12.62 18.23 -23.44
CA LYS A 165 13.22 19.13 -24.42
C LYS A 165 12.33 20.37 -24.53
N ASP A 166 12.77 21.46 -23.93
CA ASP A 166 12.23 22.79 -24.22
C ASP A 166 12.65 23.16 -25.65
N THR A 167 11.71 23.20 -26.60
CA THR A 167 11.47 24.34 -27.52
C THR A 167 10.41 23.99 -28.60
N ILE A 168 9.35 24.80 -28.58
CA ILE A 168 8.53 25.28 -29.72
C ILE A 168 7.50 24.35 -30.41
N ASP A 169 7.59 23.01 -30.38
CA ASP A 169 6.64 22.17 -31.16
C ASP A 169 5.69 21.22 -30.40
N ASN A 170 5.47 21.41 -29.09
CA ASN A 170 4.35 20.82 -28.31
C ASN A 170 3.97 19.34 -28.59
N LEU A 171 4.94 18.49 -28.90
CA LEU A 171 4.79 17.03 -28.93
C LEU A 171 5.58 16.44 -27.76
N TYR A 172 4.84 16.02 -26.73
CA TYR A 172 5.39 15.32 -25.56
C TYR A 172 5.78 13.89 -25.96
N THR A 173 7.05 13.52 -25.81
CA THR A 173 7.45 12.12 -25.72
C THR A 173 7.46 11.73 -24.24
N ASP A 174 6.54 10.87 -23.83
CA ASP A 174 6.56 10.17 -22.54
C ASP A 174 7.82 9.27 -22.47
N GLU A 175 8.98 9.84 -22.19
CA GLU A 175 10.13 9.01 -21.81
C GLU A 175 9.84 8.42 -20.42
N GLN A 176 9.59 7.11 -20.37
CA GLN A 176 9.47 6.35 -19.13
C GLN A 176 10.69 6.59 -18.23
N THR A 177 10.43 6.82 -16.94
CA THR A 177 11.46 7.00 -15.90
C THR A 177 11.43 5.84 -14.92
N GLY A 178 12.56 5.50 -14.30
CA GLY A 178 12.70 4.34 -13.43
C GLY A 178 12.97 3.04 -14.18
N ILE A 179 13.38 3.13 -15.44
CA ILE A 179 13.69 1.96 -16.28
C ILE A 179 15.17 1.62 -16.21
N ILE A 180 15.46 0.33 -16.31
CA ILE A 180 16.82 -0.17 -16.57
C ILE A 180 17.09 0.06 -18.05
N THR A 181 18.30 0.49 -18.41
CA THR A 181 18.67 0.80 -19.80
C THR A 181 19.82 -0.06 -20.28
N GLU A 182 20.63 -0.57 -19.35
CA GLU A 182 21.77 -1.43 -19.66
C GLU A 182 22.16 -2.23 -18.40
N VAL A 183 22.54 -3.49 -18.59
CA VAL A 183 23.08 -4.38 -17.56
C VAL A 183 24.15 -5.27 -18.18
N GLY A 184 25.27 -5.46 -17.47
CA GLY A 184 26.43 -6.16 -18.04
C GLY A 184 27.67 -6.01 -17.18
N LYS A 185 28.79 -6.58 -17.63
CA LYS A 185 30.05 -6.48 -16.88
C LYS A 185 30.58 -5.06 -16.92
N SER A 186 31.25 -4.63 -15.86
CA SER A 186 31.87 -3.29 -15.77
C SER A 186 32.82 -2.94 -16.92
N LYS A 187 33.42 -3.93 -17.59
CA LYS A 187 34.30 -3.72 -18.76
C LYS A 187 33.53 -3.45 -20.06
N GLU A 188 32.25 -3.82 -20.11
CA GLU A 188 31.40 -3.73 -21.31
C GLU A 188 30.58 -2.44 -21.30
N ILE A 189 30.23 -1.92 -20.12
CA ILE A 189 29.33 -0.78 -19.96
C ILE A 189 30.09 0.52 -19.71
N LYS A 190 29.85 1.52 -20.57
CA LYS A 190 30.35 2.88 -20.38
C LYS A 190 29.34 3.74 -19.62
N ILE A 191 29.64 4.04 -18.36
CA ILE A 191 28.77 4.87 -17.52
C ILE A 191 28.77 6.33 -18.02
N PRO A 192 27.62 6.91 -18.38
CA PRO A 192 27.54 8.31 -18.79
C PRO A 192 27.93 9.30 -17.67
N PRO A 193 28.53 10.46 -17.97
CA PRO A 193 28.98 11.41 -16.95
C PRO A 193 27.86 11.99 -16.05
N ASP A 194 26.62 12.01 -16.53
CA ASP A 194 25.45 12.53 -15.80
C ASP A 194 24.85 11.51 -14.80
N TYR A 195 25.32 10.26 -14.82
CA TYR A 195 24.87 9.21 -13.91
C TYR A 195 25.57 9.31 -12.55
N LYS A 196 24.77 9.29 -11.48
CA LYS A 196 25.29 9.15 -10.11
C LYS A 196 25.67 7.69 -9.88
N LYS A 197 26.96 7.44 -9.63
CA LYS A 197 27.47 6.11 -9.29
C LYS A 197 27.12 5.75 -7.84
N ILE A 198 26.64 4.52 -7.64
CA ILE A 198 26.41 3.90 -6.34
C ILE A 198 27.23 2.62 -6.30
N ASP A 199 28.27 2.60 -5.46
CA ASP A 199 29.14 1.44 -5.29
C ASP A 199 28.47 0.40 -4.39
N LEU A 200 28.29 -0.80 -4.93
CA LEU A 200 27.66 -1.95 -4.28
C LEU A 200 28.64 -3.12 -4.14
N LYS A 201 29.94 -2.83 -4.04
CA LYS A 201 31.00 -3.84 -3.85
C LYS A 201 30.64 -4.85 -2.74
N GLY A 202 30.69 -6.13 -3.10
CA GLY A 202 30.38 -7.24 -2.19
C GLY A 202 28.88 -7.42 -1.88
N LYS A 203 27.99 -6.74 -2.61
CA LYS A 203 26.53 -6.91 -2.51
C LYS A 203 25.98 -7.66 -3.72
N TYR A 204 24.85 -8.31 -3.48
CA TYR A 204 24.04 -8.95 -4.51
C TYR A 204 22.86 -8.04 -4.85
N VAL A 205 22.51 -7.96 -6.13
CA VAL A 205 21.34 -7.25 -6.63
C VAL A 205 20.43 -8.25 -7.32
N LEU A 206 19.15 -8.21 -6.97
CA LEU A 206 18.09 -9.05 -7.52
C LEU A 206 16.93 -8.16 -7.99
N PRO A 207 16.08 -8.62 -8.92
CA PRO A 207 14.78 -8.00 -9.14
C PRO A 207 14.04 -7.91 -7.80
N GLY A 208 13.24 -6.86 -7.65
CA GLY A 208 12.45 -6.71 -6.45
C GLY A 208 11.50 -7.89 -6.28
N ILE A 209 11.37 -8.40 -5.05
CA ILE A 209 10.53 -9.56 -4.76
C ILE A 209 9.06 -9.19 -5.00
N ILE A 210 8.30 -10.15 -5.52
CA ILE A 210 6.86 -10.06 -5.74
C ILE A 210 6.18 -11.01 -4.75
N ASN A 211 5.21 -10.51 -3.98
CA ASN A 211 4.34 -11.36 -3.15
C ASN A 211 2.94 -11.39 -3.76
N ALA A 212 2.58 -12.53 -4.35
CA ALA A 212 1.34 -12.72 -5.10
C ALA A 212 0.10 -12.91 -4.19
N HIS A 213 0.24 -12.94 -2.87
CA HIS A 213 -0.89 -13.05 -1.96
C HIS A 213 -0.63 -12.37 -0.64
N CYS A 214 -1.32 -11.25 -0.40
CA CYS A 214 -1.36 -10.60 0.89
C CYS A 214 -2.69 -9.88 1.13
N HIS A 215 -2.89 -9.40 2.34
CA HIS A 215 -3.90 -8.39 2.68
C HIS A 215 -3.22 -7.25 3.43
N LEU A 216 -3.71 -6.02 3.32
CA LEU A 216 -3.07 -4.90 4.01
C LEU A 216 -3.78 -4.52 5.32
N MET A 217 -5.00 -5.03 5.54
CA MET A 217 -5.85 -4.66 6.69
C MET A 217 -5.45 -5.26 8.06
N GLY A 218 -4.38 -6.03 8.14
CA GLY A 218 -3.88 -6.61 9.39
C GLY A 218 -2.36 -6.62 9.40
N SER A 219 -1.74 -6.68 10.58
CA SER A 219 -0.27 -6.60 10.69
C SER A 219 0.46 -7.95 10.58
N GLY A 220 -0.29 -9.06 10.57
CA GLY A 220 0.29 -10.40 10.66
C GLY A 220 0.88 -10.76 12.03
N LYS A 221 0.91 -9.82 12.98
CA LYS A 221 1.39 -10.10 14.34
C LYS A 221 0.35 -10.92 15.12
N PRO A 222 0.75 -11.65 16.18
CA PRO A 222 -0.21 -12.36 17.02
C PRO A 222 -1.26 -11.39 17.57
N THR A 223 -2.53 -11.59 17.27
CA THR A 223 -3.61 -10.72 17.74
C THR A 223 -4.67 -11.49 18.51
N LYS A 224 -5.32 -10.82 19.46
CA LYS A 224 -6.47 -11.37 20.21
C LYS A 224 -7.77 -11.35 19.40
N LEU A 225 -7.77 -10.79 18.17
CA LEU A 225 -8.97 -10.68 17.32
C LEU A 225 -9.50 -12.04 16.85
N MET A 226 -8.73 -13.12 16.97
CA MET A 226 -9.10 -14.48 16.57
C MET A 226 -10.26 -15.11 17.37
N LYS A 227 -10.78 -14.41 18.39
CA LYS A 227 -11.93 -14.83 19.23
C LYS A 227 -13.21 -13.99 19.03
N LEU A 228 -13.23 -13.03 18.11
CA LEU A 228 -14.40 -12.17 17.94
C LEU A 228 -15.54 -12.93 17.26
N SER A 229 -16.76 -12.81 17.80
CA SER A 229 -17.95 -13.32 17.14
C SER A 229 -18.32 -12.45 15.93
N ASP A 230 -19.10 -13.00 15.00
CA ASP A 230 -19.58 -12.29 13.80
C ASP A 230 -20.24 -10.95 14.12
N LYS A 231 -20.93 -10.86 15.27
CA LYS A 231 -21.52 -9.60 15.77
C LYS A 231 -20.48 -8.52 16.05
N TRP A 232 -19.33 -8.89 16.63
CA TRP A 232 -18.23 -7.97 16.88
C TRP A 232 -17.49 -7.59 15.60
N ILE A 233 -17.27 -8.55 14.69
CA ILE A 233 -16.68 -8.30 13.37
C ILE A 233 -17.56 -7.30 12.61
N ASN A 234 -18.88 -7.51 12.57
CA ASN A 234 -19.81 -6.58 11.93
C ASN A 234 -19.80 -5.18 12.56
N ARG A 235 -19.67 -5.06 13.89
CA ARG A 235 -19.51 -3.76 14.55
C ARG A 235 -18.20 -3.08 14.16
N LEU A 236 -17.11 -3.85 14.08
CA LEU A 236 -15.81 -3.35 13.66
C LEU A 236 -15.87 -2.83 12.22
N ILE A 237 -16.46 -3.58 11.29
CA ILE A 237 -16.63 -3.15 9.89
C ILE A 237 -17.43 -1.84 9.82
N LYS A 238 -18.55 -1.76 10.55
CA LYS A 238 -19.35 -0.52 10.61
C LYS A 238 -18.54 0.67 11.14
N PHE A 239 -17.71 0.45 12.15
CA PHE A 239 -16.79 1.48 12.63
C PHE A 239 -15.75 1.85 11.58
N LEU A 240 -15.13 0.86 10.91
CA LEU A 240 -14.16 1.07 9.85
C LEU A 240 -14.75 1.84 8.65
N ASP A 241 -16.06 1.78 8.42
CA ASP A 241 -16.74 2.50 7.34
C ASP A 241 -16.99 4.00 7.66
N THR A 242 -16.76 4.43 8.91
CA THR A 242 -16.77 5.85 9.28
C THR A 242 -15.55 6.59 8.72
N PRO A 243 -15.58 7.94 8.57
CA PRO A 243 -14.41 8.70 8.12
C PRO A 243 -13.14 8.45 8.93
N ILE A 244 -13.27 8.35 10.27
CA ILE A 244 -12.16 8.08 11.18
C ILE A 244 -11.67 6.63 11.01
N GLY A 245 -12.59 5.67 10.90
CA GLY A 245 -12.27 4.26 10.65
C GLY A 245 -11.50 4.06 9.35
N LYS A 246 -11.96 4.68 8.26
CA LYS A 246 -11.27 4.64 6.95
C LYS A 246 -9.88 5.25 7.02
N TRP A 247 -9.71 6.35 7.74
CA TRP A 247 -8.40 6.97 7.95
C TRP A 247 -7.43 6.07 8.73
N LEU A 248 -7.90 5.43 9.80
CA LEU A 248 -7.11 4.46 10.58
C LEU A 248 -6.69 3.27 9.73
N LEU A 249 -7.65 2.68 9.00
CA LEU A 249 -7.42 1.55 8.11
C LEU A 249 -6.40 1.90 7.02
N PHE A 250 -6.57 3.06 6.37
CA PHE A 250 -5.64 3.54 5.34
C PHE A 250 -4.21 3.68 5.88
N ASN A 251 -4.02 4.27 7.07
CA ASN A 251 -2.69 4.44 7.66
C ASN A 251 -2.04 3.10 8.05
N MET A 252 -2.84 2.15 8.54
CA MET A 252 -2.35 0.80 8.82
C MET A 252 -1.91 0.09 7.53
N MET A 253 -2.75 0.11 6.50
CA MET A 253 -2.44 -0.50 5.19
C MET A 253 -1.19 0.12 4.57
N LYS A 254 -1.07 1.46 4.63
CA LYS A 254 0.15 2.19 4.22
C LYS A 254 1.39 1.70 4.97
N LYS A 255 1.30 1.54 6.30
CA LYS A 255 2.42 1.04 7.11
C LYS A 255 2.82 -0.38 6.73
N ASN A 256 1.84 -1.25 6.49
CA ASN A 256 2.09 -2.63 6.10
C ASN A 256 2.74 -2.73 4.72
N ALA A 257 2.26 -1.95 3.74
CA ALA A 257 2.87 -1.84 2.43
C ALA A 257 4.32 -1.33 2.51
N LEU A 258 4.58 -0.32 3.36
CA LEU A 258 5.93 0.19 3.58
C LEU A 258 6.86 -0.83 4.26
N ASN A 259 6.34 -1.64 5.20
CA ASN A 259 7.12 -2.73 5.80
C ASN A 259 7.53 -3.76 4.74
N ALA A 260 6.64 -4.11 3.81
CA ALA A 260 6.96 -5.01 2.70
C ALA A 260 8.06 -4.41 1.81
N LEU A 261 7.93 -3.14 1.43
CA LEU A 261 8.92 -2.44 0.61
C LEU A 261 10.31 -2.44 1.26
N ASN A 262 10.37 -2.12 2.55
CA ASN A 262 11.63 -2.13 3.31
C ASN A 262 12.26 -3.53 3.43
N ALA A 263 11.47 -4.59 3.26
CA ALA A 263 11.94 -5.97 3.22
C ALA A 263 12.38 -6.44 1.83
N GLY A 264 12.36 -5.55 0.82
CA GLY A 264 12.72 -5.87 -0.57
C GLY A 264 11.56 -6.36 -1.44
N ILE A 265 10.32 -6.29 -0.94
CA ILE A 265 9.12 -6.65 -1.71
C ILE A 265 8.63 -5.41 -2.43
N THR A 266 8.85 -5.36 -3.74
CA THR A 266 8.54 -4.18 -4.55
C THR A 266 7.18 -4.24 -5.24
N THR A 267 6.57 -5.43 -5.29
CA THR A 267 5.22 -5.63 -5.82
C THR A 267 4.41 -6.54 -4.89
N LEU A 268 3.18 -6.14 -4.58
CA LEU A 268 2.21 -6.90 -3.79
C LEU A 268 0.93 -7.10 -4.58
N ARG A 269 0.35 -8.29 -4.54
CA ARG A 269 -1.04 -8.53 -4.96
C ARG A 269 -1.94 -8.68 -3.73
N THR A 270 -2.87 -7.74 -3.53
CA THR A 270 -3.84 -7.80 -2.43
C THR A 270 -5.01 -8.70 -2.79
N MET A 271 -5.51 -9.49 -1.83
CA MET A 271 -6.42 -10.61 -2.08
C MET A 271 -7.75 -10.49 -1.32
N SER A 272 -8.41 -9.34 -1.40
CA SER A 272 -9.63 -8.94 -0.68
C SER A 272 -9.32 -8.06 0.52
N ASP A 273 -9.46 -6.73 0.36
CA ASP A 273 -9.35 -5.74 1.42
C ASP A 273 -10.64 -4.92 1.54
N PRO A 274 -11.04 -4.52 2.76
CA PRO A 274 -12.33 -3.88 3.00
C PRO A 274 -12.36 -2.46 2.43
N LEU A 275 -13.55 -2.07 1.98
CA LEU A 275 -13.88 -0.68 1.62
C LEU A 275 -13.02 -0.06 0.50
N PHE A 276 -12.38 -0.89 -0.33
CA PHE A 276 -11.53 -0.45 -1.45
C PHE A 276 -10.39 0.50 -1.03
N ILE A 277 -9.91 0.34 0.22
CA ILE A 277 -8.84 1.19 0.75
C ILE A 277 -7.48 0.84 0.11
N ASP A 278 -7.31 -0.39 -0.33
CA ASP A 278 -6.16 -0.87 -1.08
C ASP A 278 -6.04 -0.14 -2.42
N LEU A 279 -7.13 0.03 -3.17
CA LEU A 279 -7.16 0.83 -4.40
C LEU A 279 -6.75 2.28 -4.14
N LYS A 280 -7.29 2.91 -3.08
CA LYS A 280 -6.89 4.30 -2.72
C LYS A 280 -5.41 4.41 -2.38
N LEU A 281 -4.82 3.38 -1.81
CA LEU A 281 -3.39 3.34 -1.51
C LEU A 281 -2.57 3.13 -2.78
N ARG A 282 -2.98 2.18 -3.65
CA ARG A 282 -2.39 1.94 -4.97
C ARG A 282 -2.32 3.23 -5.78
N ASP A 283 -3.44 3.93 -5.94
CA ASP A 283 -3.51 5.14 -6.75
C ASP A 283 -2.61 6.25 -6.20
N LYS A 284 -2.54 6.40 -4.86
CA LYS A 284 -1.61 7.35 -4.24
C LYS A 284 -0.14 6.98 -4.41
N ILE A 285 0.18 5.69 -4.49
CA ILE A 285 1.54 5.22 -4.77
C ILE A 285 1.88 5.48 -6.24
N ASN A 286 0.98 5.11 -7.16
CA ASN A 286 1.15 5.31 -8.60
C ASN A 286 1.28 6.81 -8.96
N ASP A 287 0.52 7.68 -8.28
CA ASP A 287 0.62 9.14 -8.40
C ASP A 287 1.89 9.73 -7.78
N GLY A 288 2.75 8.92 -7.16
CA GLY A 288 3.95 9.38 -6.44
C GLY A 288 3.67 10.20 -5.19
N LYS A 289 2.43 10.19 -4.67
CA LYS A 289 2.04 10.92 -3.44
C LYS A 289 2.51 10.20 -2.18
N ILE A 290 2.69 8.88 -2.24
CA ILE A 290 3.14 8.03 -1.14
C ILE A 290 4.20 7.06 -1.67
N LEU A 291 5.29 6.89 -0.93
CA LEU A 291 6.24 5.80 -1.18
C LEU A 291 5.62 4.46 -0.76
N GLY A 292 5.63 3.49 -1.66
CA GLY A 292 5.16 2.13 -1.42
C GLY A 292 5.54 1.20 -2.57
N PRO A 293 5.32 -0.12 -2.40
CA PRO A 293 5.47 -1.08 -3.49
C PRO A 293 4.36 -0.88 -4.53
N ARG A 294 4.55 -1.40 -5.74
CA ARG A 294 3.45 -1.57 -6.70
C ARG A 294 2.38 -2.45 -6.07
N LEU A 295 1.13 -2.02 -6.12
CA LEU A 295 0.00 -2.79 -5.62
C LEU A 295 -0.87 -3.24 -6.80
N MET A 296 -1.13 -4.55 -6.88
CA MET A 296 -2.17 -5.14 -7.72
C MET A 296 -3.34 -5.49 -6.81
N CYS A 297 -4.43 -4.76 -6.92
CA CYS A 297 -5.47 -4.76 -5.92
C CYS A 297 -6.71 -5.53 -6.36
N ALA A 298 -7.16 -6.47 -5.52
CA ALA A 298 -8.43 -7.17 -5.74
C ALA A 298 -9.66 -6.34 -5.35
N GLY A 299 -9.49 -5.29 -4.56
CA GLY A 299 -10.61 -4.61 -3.93
C GLY A 299 -11.36 -5.57 -3.01
N LYS A 300 -12.68 -5.68 -3.16
CA LYS A 300 -13.50 -6.61 -2.38
C LYS A 300 -13.50 -8.01 -2.98
N GLY A 301 -13.34 -9.03 -2.16
CA GLY A 301 -13.57 -10.41 -2.58
C GLY A 301 -15.04 -10.69 -2.92
N ILE A 302 -15.34 -11.89 -3.40
CA ILE A 302 -16.70 -12.38 -3.61
C ILE A 302 -16.84 -13.73 -2.88
N CYS A 303 -17.84 -13.86 -2.02
CA CYS A 303 -18.13 -15.10 -1.31
C CYS A 303 -19.64 -15.27 -1.07
N ILE A 304 -20.04 -16.46 -0.64
CA ILE A 304 -21.43 -16.74 -0.25
C ILE A 304 -21.77 -16.21 1.13
N THR A 305 -23.06 -16.25 1.49
CA THR A 305 -23.52 -15.96 2.84
C THR A 305 -22.84 -16.86 3.87
N GLY A 306 -22.17 -16.23 4.85
CA GLY A 306 -21.39 -16.93 5.88
C GLY A 306 -20.09 -17.57 5.37
N GLY A 307 -19.68 -17.25 4.14
CA GLY A 307 -18.46 -17.74 3.53
C GLY A 307 -17.18 -17.14 4.13
N HIS A 308 -16.05 -17.73 3.78
CA HIS A 308 -14.74 -17.21 4.20
C HIS A 308 -14.58 -15.75 3.74
N GLY A 309 -13.85 -14.95 4.53
CA GLY A 309 -13.53 -13.56 4.19
C GLY A 309 -14.72 -12.61 3.98
N PHE A 310 -15.91 -12.93 4.50
CA PHE A 310 -17.14 -12.15 4.31
C PHE A 310 -17.01 -10.65 4.65
N PHE A 311 -16.16 -10.31 5.62
CA PHE A 311 -15.99 -8.94 6.11
C PHE A 311 -15.32 -7.99 5.12
N ALA A 312 -14.61 -8.54 4.13
CA ALA A 312 -13.95 -7.79 3.06
C ALA A 312 -14.55 -8.08 1.68
N SER A 313 -15.68 -8.79 1.63
CA SER A 313 -16.22 -9.33 0.38
C SER A 313 -17.63 -8.81 0.06
N HIS A 314 -18.00 -8.89 -1.21
CA HIS A 314 -19.37 -8.87 -1.68
C HIS A 314 -20.01 -10.24 -1.42
N ILE A 315 -21.16 -10.26 -0.78
CA ILE A 315 -21.92 -11.49 -0.54
C ILE A 315 -22.81 -11.77 -1.74
N ALA A 316 -22.68 -12.96 -2.32
CA ALA A 316 -23.43 -13.42 -3.47
C ALA A 316 -23.82 -14.89 -3.30
N ASP A 317 -25.12 -15.18 -3.36
CA ASP A 317 -25.70 -16.53 -3.22
C ASP A 317 -26.33 -17.01 -4.54
N SER A 318 -25.95 -16.38 -5.66
CA SER A 318 -26.42 -16.73 -7.00
C SER A 318 -25.54 -16.17 -8.11
N VAL A 319 -25.62 -16.76 -9.30
CA VAL A 319 -24.93 -16.31 -10.52
C VAL A 319 -25.15 -14.82 -10.85
N PRO A 320 -26.39 -14.27 -10.83
CA PRO A 320 -26.61 -12.83 -11.04
C PRO A 320 -25.90 -11.94 -10.00
N GLU A 321 -25.81 -12.39 -8.76
CA GLU A 321 -25.12 -11.64 -7.70
C GLU A 321 -23.61 -11.72 -7.83
N VAL A 322 -23.04 -12.87 -8.20
CA VAL A 322 -21.61 -13.00 -8.52
C VAL A 322 -21.24 -12.06 -9.66
N ARG A 323 -22.03 -12.06 -10.75
CA ARG A 323 -21.87 -11.13 -11.87
C ARG A 323 -21.90 -9.68 -11.41
N LYS A 324 -22.83 -9.32 -10.53
CA LYS A 324 -22.91 -7.96 -9.96
C LYS A 324 -21.68 -7.62 -9.13
N GLY A 325 -21.17 -8.55 -8.32
CA GLY A 325 -19.94 -8.42 -7.55
C GLY A 325 -18.74 -8.12 -8.45
N VAL A 326 -18.52 -8.94 -9.48
CA VAL A 326 -17.43 -8.74 -10.44
C VAL A 326 -17.56 -7.39 -11.15
N ARG A 327 -18.74 -7.04 -11.67
CA ARG A 327 -18.96 -5.75 -12.34
C ARG A 327 -18.78 -4.55 -11.41
N THR A 328 -19.07 -4.70 -10.12
CA THR A 328 -18.79 -3.66 -9.13
C THR A 328 -17.29 -3.47 -8.97
N ASN A 329 -16.52 -4.55 -8.85
CA ASN A 329 -15.06 -4.46 -8.79
C ASN A 329 -14.47 -3.89 -10.09
N LEU A 330 -14.97 -4.30 -11.26
CA LEU A 330 -14.54 -3.73 -12.55
C LEU A 330 -14.78 -2.22 -12.63
N ARG A 331 -15.93 -1.74 -12.13
CA ARG A 331 -16.23 -0.30 -12.04
C ARG A 331 -15.23 0.46 -11.16
N GLU A 332 -14.77 -0.17 -10.08
CA GLU A 332 -13.76 0.41 -9.19
C GLU A 332 -12.32 0.24 -9.72
N GLU A 333 -12.16 -0.33 -10.93
CA GLU A 333 -10.86 -0.47 -11.62
C GLU A 333 -9.85 -1.31 -10.80
N VAL A 334 -10.31 -2.45 -10.29
CA VAL A 334 -9.42 -3.46 -9.67
C VAL A 334 -8.46 -4.07 -10.70
N ASP A 335 -7.33 -4.61 -10.23
CA ASP A 335 -6.32 -5.26 -11.08
C ASP A 335 -6.51 -6.79 -11.19
N VAL A 336 -7.31 -7.36 -10.29
CA VAL A 336 -7.56 -8.81 -10.19
C VAL A 336 -8.92 -9.03 -9.51
N ILE A 337 -9.58 -10.14 -9.78
CA ILE A 337 -10.79 -10.55 -9.04
C ILE A 337 -10.42 -11.64 -8.04
N LYS A 338 -10.86 -11.48 -6.79
CA LYS A 338 -10.73 -12.52 -5.76
C LYS A 338 -12.10 -13.14 -5.47
N ILE A 339 -12.19 -14.46 -5.59
CA ILE A 339 -13.33 -15.25 -5.09
C ILE A 339 -12.89 -16.15 -3.93
N LEU A 340 -13.86 -16.61 -3.13
CA LEU A 340 -13.62 -17.49 -2.00
C LEU A 340 -14.46 -18.76 -2.17
N SER A 341 -13.93 -19.68 -2.98
CA SER A 341 -14.65 -20.89 -3.41
C SER A 341 -14.80 -21.94 -2.33
N THR A 342 -13.99 -21.89 -1.26
CA THR A 342 -14.10 -22.78 -0.09
C THR A 342 -14.16 -22.01 1.22
N GLY A 343 -14.56 -22.70 2.29
CA GLY A 343 -14.38 -22.19 3.65
C GLY A 343 -12.92 -22.24 4.10
N GLY A 344 -12.56 -21.39 5.06
CA GLY A 344 -11.22 -21.32 5.63
C GLY A 344 -11.12 -21.93 7.03
N VAL A 345 -9.89 -22.19 7.49
CA VAL A 345 -9.58 -22.66 8.86
C VAL A 345 -10.27 -21.83 9.96
N MET A 346 -10.32 -20.51 9.79
CA MET A 346 -10.82 -19.59 10.81
C MET A 346 -12.34 -19.64 10.99
N ASP A 347 -13.08 -20.17 10.02
CA ASP A 347 -14.55 -20.23 10.01
C ASP A 347 -15.09 -21.61 10.41
N ALA A 348 -14.22 -22.63 10.43
CA ALA A 348 -14.59 -24.00 10.76
C ALA A 348 -15.16 -24.12 12.19
N ARG A 349 -16.32 -24.77 12.29
CA ARG A 349 -17.05 -25.05 13.54
C ARG A 349 -16.92 -26.52 13.95
N LYS A 350 -16.57 -27.40 12.99
CA LYS A 350 -16.26 -28.82 13.21
C LYS A 350 -14.91 -29.19 12.59
N VAL A 351 -14.28 -30.25 13.09
CA VAL A 351 -13.05 -30.79 12.51
C VAL A 351 -13.36 -31.35 11.12
N GLY A 352 -12.55 -30.99 10.12
CA GLY A 352 -12.73 -31.37 8.72
C GLY A 352 -13.68 -30.48 7.92
N GLU A 353 -14.19 -29.39 8.52
CA GLU A 353 -15.07 -28.43 7.82
C GLU A 353 -14.28 -27.37 7.02
N ALA A 354 -13.04 -27.09 7.40
CA ALA A 354 -12.18 -26.19 6.62
C ALA A 354 -11.97 -26.74 5.19
N GLY A 355 -11.96 -25.86 4.21
CA GLY A 355 -11.90 -26.25 2.80
C GLY A 355 -13.22 -26.76 2.20
N ARG A 356 -14.34 -26.83 2.95
CA ARG A 356 -15.64 -27.21 2.36
C ARG A 356 -15.97 -26.30 1.17
N PRO A 357 -16.38 -26.84 0.01
CA PRO A 357 -16.87 -26.04 -1.11
C PRO A 357 -18.01 -25.10 -0.71
N GLN A 358 -17.92 -23.86 -1.19
CA GLN A 358 -18.81 -22.77 -0.87
C GLN A 358 -19.40 -22.10 -2.11
N MET A 359 -18.76 -22.19 -3.27
CA MET A 359 -19.32 -21.72 -4.54
C MET A 359 -19.55 -22.89 -5.49
N THR A 360 -20.61 -22.83 -6.28
CA THR A 360 -20.85 -23.77 -7.37
C THR A 360 -19.91 -23.51 -8.55
N ILE A 361 -19.70 -24.50 -9.41
CA ILE A 361 -18.91 -24.33 -10.65
C ILE A 361 -19.51 -23.21 -11.52
N GLU A 362 -20.84 -23.10 -11.60
CA GLU A 362 -21.52 -22.07 -12.40
C GLU A 362 -21.24 -20.65 -11.87
N GLU A 363 -21.16 -20.49 -10.55
CA GLU A 363 -20.79 -19.22 -9.92
C GLU A 363 -19.32 -18.88 -10.15
N ILE A 364 -18.41 -19.85 -10.02
CA ILE A 364 -16.98 -19.67 -10.30
C ILE A 364 -16.78 -19.29 -11.77
N GLU A 365 -17.43 -20.02 -12.69
CA GLU A 365 -17.36 -19.76 -14.14
C GLU A 365 -17.94 -18.40 -14.49
N THR A 366 -19.03 -17.98 -13.84
CA THR A 366 -19.57 -16.63 -14.02
C THR A 366 -18.56 -15.56 -13.60
N ALA A 367 -17.87 -15.77 -12.49
CA ALA A 367 -16.86 -14.82 -12.03
C ALA A 367 -15.70 -14.71 -13.04
N CYS A 368 -15.19 -15.85 -13.51
CA CYS A 368 -14.11 -15.92 -14.50
C CYS A 368 -14.53 -15.29 -15.82
N PHE A 369 -15.70 -15.65 -16.35
CA PHE A 369 -16.22 -15.09 -17.60
C PHE A 369 -16.33 -13.56 -17.57
N GLU A 370 -16.91 -12.98 -16.52
CA GLU A 370 -17.04 -11.52 -16.42
C GLU A 370 -15.68 -10.82 -16.23
N ALA A 371 -14.76 -11.42 -15.47
CA ALA A 371 -13.43 -10.87 -15.23
C ALA A 371 -12.55 -10.91 -16.49
N HIS A 372 -12.54 -12.03 -17.20
CA HIS A 372 -11.74 -12.25 -18.41
C HIS A 372 -12.17 -11.34 -19.56
N ARG A 373 -13.45 -10.95 -19.64
CA ARG A 373 -13.92 -9.91 -20.58
C ARG A 373 -13.32 -8.53 -20.30
N GLY A 374 -12.90 -8.29 -19.05
CA GLY A 374 -12.10 -7.13 -18.65
C GLY A 374 -10.59 -7.38 -18.69
N ASN A 375 -10.14 -8.51 -19.22
CA ASN A 375 -8.74 -8.97 -19.20
C ASN A 375 -8.12 -9.01 -17.79
N LEU A 376 -8.93 -9.36 -16.78
CA LEU A 376 -8.46 -9.49 -15.39
C LEU A 376 -8.35 -10.95 -14.99
N LEU A 377 -7.28 -11.28 -14.27
CA LEU A 377 -7.11 -12.59 -13.65
C LEU A 377 -8.14 -12.81 -12.52
N VAL A 378 -8.49 -14.08 -12.27
CA VAL A 378 -9.29 -14.52 -11.13
C VAL A 378 -8.46 -15.41 -10.21
N ALA A 379 -8.31 -14.98 -8.97
CA ALA A 379 -7.72 -15.75 -7.89
C ALA A 379 -8.82 -16.34 -7.01
N THR A 380 -8.68 -17.58 -6.56
CA THR A 380 -9.62 -18.20 -5.62
C THR A 380 -8.95 -18.66 -4.33
N HIS A 381 -9.57 -18.38 -3.18
CA HIS A 381 -9.24 -19.11 -1.95
C HIS A 381 -9.80 -20.54 -2.05
N CYS A 382 -8.92 -21.53 -1.91
CA CYS A 382 -9.29 -22.94 -2.00
C CYS A 382 -8.39 -23.81 -1.11
N GLU A 383 -8.96 -24.45 -0.10
CA GLU A 383 -8.25 -25.28 0.88
C GLU A 383 -8.64 -26.78 0.80
N SER A 384 -9.26 -27.24 -0.30
CA SER A 384 -9.59 -28.66 -0.47
C SER A 384 -9.45 -29.17 -1.90
N THR A 385 -9.24 -30.48 -2.03
CA THR A 385 -9.15 -31.18 -3.32
C THR A 385 -10.43 -31.02 -4.16
N LYS A 386 -11.61 -31.10 -3.52
CA LYS A 386 -12.87 -30.87 -4.24
C LYS A 386 -13.00 -29.43 -4.73
N GLY A 387 -12.57 -28.47 -3.92
CA GLY A 387 -12.49 -27.07 -4.33
C GLY A 387 -11.54 -26.85 -5.50
N ILE A 388 -10.40 -27.54 -5.55
CA ILE A 388 -9.45 -27.47 -6.68
C ILE A 388 -10.14 -27.92 -7.97
N GLU A 389 -10.82 -29.06 -7.94
CA GLU A 389 -11.56 -29.59 -9.09
C GLU A 389 -12.58 -28.56 -9.61
N GLU A 390 -13.38 -27.99 -8.72
CA GLU A 390 -14.43 -27.01 -9.07
C GLU A 390 -13.85 -25.69 -9.56
N ALA A 391 -12.77 -25.22 -8.93
CA ALA A 391 -12.04 -24.01 -9.32
C ALA A 391 -11.45 -24.13 -10.72
N LEU A 392 -10.77 -25.24 -11.02
CA LEU A 392 -10.21 -25.52 -12.33
C LEU A 392 -11.31 -25.57 -13.40
N LYS A 393 -12.39 -26.31 -13.14
CA LYS A 393 -13.56 -26.42 -14.04
C LYS A 393 -14.28 -25.09 -14.27
N GLY A 394 -14.19 -24.17 -13.31
CA GLY A 394 -14.70 -22.81 -13.43
C GLY A 394 -13.76 -21.84 -14.16
N GLY A 395 -12.50 -22.20 -14.38
CA GLY A 395 -11.55 -21.40 -15.17
C GLY A 395 -10.75 -20.37 -14.37
N VAL A 396 -10.50 -20.59 -13.08
CA VAL A 396 -9.68 -19.65 -12.30
C VAL A 396 -8.24 -19.60 -12.80
N ASP A 397 -7.58 -18.45 -12.65
CA ASP A 397 -6.20 -18.24 -13.09
C ASP A 397 -5.18 -18.59 -11.99
N THR A 398 -5.51 -18.28 -10.72
CA THR A 398 -4.67 -18.69 -9.59
C THR A 398 -5.47 -19.34 -8.46
N ILE A 399 -5.00 -20.48 -7.98
CA ILE A 399 -5.51 -21.17 -6.80
C ILE A 399 -4.62 -20.80 -5.62
N GLU A 400 -5.20 -20.19 -4.60
CA GLU A 400 -4.49 -19.79 -3.39
C GLU A 400 -4.62 -20.87 -2.32
N HIS A 401 -3.55 -21.08 -1.53
CA HIS A 401 -3.38 -22.16 -0.55
C HIS A 401 -3.24 -23.54 -1.21
N GLY A 402 -4.33 -24.03 -1.80
CA GLY A 402 -4.41 -25.36 -2.40
C GLY A 402 -4.56 -26.47 -1.36
N ALA A 403 -4.44 -27.69 -1.86
CA ALA A 403 -4.60 -28.95 -1.16
C ALA A 403 -3.85 -30.04 -1.93
N GLU A 404 -4.02 -31.30 -1.53
CA GLU A 404 -3.53 -32.43 -2.32
C GLU A 404 -4.17 -32.42 -3.72
N ILE A 405 -3.33 -32.46 -4.77
CA ILE A 405 -3.74 -32.37 -6.18
C ILE A 405 -3.79 -33.79 -6.75
N PRO A 406 -4.99 -34.33 -7.06
CA PRO A 406 -5.12 -35.60 -7.75
C PRO A 406 -4.42 -35.60 -9.11
N GLU A 407 -3.86 -36.74 -9.50
CA GLU A 407 -3.12 -36.89 -10.75
C GLU A 407 -3.95 -36.53 -11.99
N ASP A 408 -5.25 -36.84 -11.97
CA ASP A 408 -6.19 -36.55 -13.06
C ASP A 408 -6.47 -35.06 -13.24
N LEU A 409 -6.17 -34.22 -12.25
CA LEU A 409 -6.32 -32.76 -12.34
C LEU A 409 -5.06 -32.05 -12.83
N ILE A 410 -3.90 -32.71 -12.85
CA ILE A 410 -2.62 -32.13 -13.28
C ILE A 410 -2.70 -31.59 -14.72
N PRO A 411 -3.27 -32.32 -15.72
CA PRO A 411 -3.40 -31.78 -17.07
C PRO A 411 -4.23 -30.50 -17.12
N LEU A 412 -5.29 -30.41 -16.32
CA LEU A 412 -6.18 -29.25 -16.31
C LEU A 412 -5.52 -28.02 -15.65
N PHE A 413 -4.55 -28.17 -14.75
CA PHE A 413 -3.71 -27.05 -14.30
C PHE A 413 -2.87 -26.49 -15.45
N LYS A 414 -2.24 -27.36 -16.24
CA LYS A 414 -1.31 -26.99 -17.31
C LYS A 414 -2.02 -26.42 -18.54
N GLU A 415 -3.18 -26.98 -18.85
CA GLU A 415 -4.00 -26.66 -20.02
C GLU A 415 -5.44 -26.44 -19.57
N ASN A 416 -5.70 -25.26 -19.00
CA ASN A 416 -7.04 -24.83 -18.60
C ASN A 416 -7.66 -23.93 -19.70
N PRO A 417 -8.53 -24.46 -20.58
CA PRO A 417 -9.10 -23.68 -21.68
C PRO A 417 -10.05 -22.55 -21.21
N LYS A 418 -10.46 -22.57 -19.94
CA LYS A 418 -11.31 -21.53 -19.35
C LYS A 418 -10.53 -20.47 -18.56
N ALA A 419 -9.24 -20.70 -18.26
CA ALA A 419 -8.39 -19.67 -17.66
C ALA A 419 -7.96 -18.64 -18.71
N LEU A 420 -7.72 -17.41 -18.29
CA LEU A 420 -7.45 -16.27 -19.18
C LEU A 420 -6.29 -16.53 -20.14
N ARG A 421 -5.28 -17.27 -19.66
CA ARG A 421 -4.04 -17.55 -20.39
C ARG A 421 -3.84 -19.02 -20.71
N GLY A 422 -4.89 -19.83 -20.62
CA GLY A 422 -4.83 -21.25 -20.95
C GLY A 422 -4.21 -22.16 -19.89
N TYR A 423 -3.89 -21.64 -18.69
CA TYR A 423 -3.37 -22.43 -17.56
C TYR A 423 -3.81 -21.82 -16.22
N THR A 424 -3.81 -22.62 -15.17
CA THR A 424 -4.03 -22.19 -13.79
C THR A 424 -2.73 -22.36 -13.00
N ALA A 425 -2.34 -21.37 -12.19
CA ALA A 425 -1.19 -21.46 -11.30
C ALA A 425 -1.60 -21.70 -9.84
N LEU A 426 -0.73 -22.34 -9.06
CA LEU A 426 -0.85 -22.47 -7.61
C LEU A 426 -0.08 -21.36 -6.89
N ILE A 427 -0.65 -20.75 -5.87
CA ILE A 427 0.04 -19.87 -4.93
C ILE A 427 -0.09 -20.53 -3.54
N PRO A 428 0.91 -21.34 -3.11
CA PRO A 428 0.75 -22.24 -1.96
C PRO A 428 0.55 -21.56 -0.62
N THR A 429 1.13 -20.37 -0.40
CA THR A 429 1.03 -19.62 0.87
C THR A 429 1.30 -20.46 2.12
N VAL A 430 2.30 -21.35 2.06
CA VAL A 430 2.64 -22.27 3.15
C VAL A 430 2.85 -21.51 4.46
N SER A 431 3.41 -20.30 4.40
CA SER A 431 3.59 -19.38 5.53
C SER A 431 2.30 -19.08 6.32
N ALA A 432 1.12 -19.13 5.69
CA ALA A 432 -0.17 -18.86 6.31
C ALA A 432 -0.65 -20.02 7.20
N GLY A 433 -0.37 -21.27 6.78
CA GLY A 433 -0.64 -22.45 7.60
C GLY A 433 0.32 -22.56 8.77
N MET A 434 1.57 -22.14 8.54
CA MET A 434 2.63 -22.16 9.53
C MET A 434 2.30 -21.22 10.70
N GLY A 435 2.42 -21.72 11.92
CA GLY A 435 2.10 -20.98 13.15
C GLY A 435 0.82 -21.45 13.80
N LEU A 436 -0.31 -21.46 13.08
CA LEU A 436 -1.60 -21.90 13.65
C LEU A 436 -1.63 -23.41 13.94
N ALA A 437 -1.03 -24.20 13.07
CA ALA A 437 -0.95 -25.65 13.22
C ALA A 437 0.22 -26.12 14.09
N THR A 438 1.31 -25.34 14.16
CA THR A 438 2.57 -25.76 14.80
C THR A 438 2.87 -25.12 16.15
N LEU A 439 2.31 -23.94 16.48
CA LEU A 439 2.55 -23.29 17.77
C LEU A 439 1.61 -23.82 18.88
N PRO A 440 2.05 -23.79 20.15
CA PRO A 440 1.24 -24.21 21.28
C PRO A 440 -0.10 -23.44 21.40
N ALA A 441 -1.09 -24.10 21.99
CA ALA A 441 -2.44 -23.56 22.24
C ALA A 441 -2.40 -22.20 22.97
N GLU A 442 -1.48 -22.09 23.91
CA GLU A 442 -1.29 -20.96 24.81
C GLU A 442 -0.83 -19.72 24.03
N VAL A 443 -0.13 -19.95 22.91
CA VAL A 443 0.41 -18.92 22.01
C VAL A 443 -0.65 -18.50 21.00
N THR A 444 -1.26 -19.45 20.30
CA THR A 444 -2.21 -19.21 19.20
C THR A 444 -3.60 -18.80 19.69
N LYS A 445 -4.01 -19.29 20.86
CA LYS A 445 -5.30 -19.02 21.50
C LYS A 445 -6.52 -19.40 20.66
N ILE A 446 -6.34 -20.29 19.67
CA ILE A 446 -7.41 -20.88 18.86
C ILE A 446 -8.02 -22.10 19.56
N THR A 447 -9.25 -22.46 19.18
CA THR A 447 -9.92 -23.67 19.68
C THR A 447 -9.25 -24.93 19.10
N ASP A 448 -9.42 -26.07 19.76
CA ASP A 448 -8.86 -27.34 19.28
C ASP A 448 -9.42 -27.73 17.91
N VAL A 449 -10.71 -27.45 17.66
CA VAL A 449 -11.34 -27.61 16.33
C VAL A 449 -10.58 -26.84 15.26
N LYS A 450 -10.24 -25.57 15.52
CA LYS A 450 -9.51 -24.74 14.55
C LYS A 450 -8.07 -25.20 14.40
N ARG A 451 -7.42 -25.67 15.47
CA ARG A 451 -6.06 -26.21 15.39
C ARG A 451 -6.01 -27.47 14.54
N GLU A 452 -6.97 -28.37 14.70
CA GLU A 452 -6.94 -29.63 13.96
C GLU A 452 -7.27 -29.41 12.48
N ASN A 453 -8.19 -28.50 12.17
CA ASN A 453 -8.37 -28.03 10.80
C ASN A 453 -7.08 -27.37 10.24
N ALA A 454 -6.40 -26.51 11.01
CA ALA A 454 -5.16 -25.90 10.57
C ALA A 454 -4.10 -26.93 10.18
N LYS A 455 -3.96 -28.02 10.94
CA LYS A 455 -3.00 -29.11 10.63
C LYS A 455 -3.38 -29.85 9.35
N LEU A 456 -4.68 -30.12 9.15
CA LEU A 456 -5.17 -30.78 7.94
C LEU A 456 -4.90 -29.92 6.69
N ILE A 457 -5.22 -28.63 6.77
CA ILE A 457 -4.97 -27.68 5.69
C ILE A 457 -3.47 -27.50 5.43
N GLU A 458 -2.64 -27.34 6.47
CA GLU A 458 -1.17 -27.25 6.32
C GLU A 458 -0.61 -28.48 5.58
N LYS A 459 -1.02 -29.69 5.99
CA LYS A 459 -0.61 -30.93 5.33
C LYS A 459 -1.03 -30.94 3.85
N GLY A 460 -2.25 -30.51 3.55
CA GLY A 460 -2.77 -30.39 2.19
C GLY A 460 -1.96 -29.42 1.33
N MET A 461 -1.69 -28.21 1.83
CA MET A 461 -0.92 -27.19 1.11
C MET A 461 0.50 -27.68 0.79
N ILE A 462 1.18 -28.35 1.74
CA ILE A 462 2.53 -28.89 1.53
C ILE A 462 2.52 -29.94 0.41
N LYS A 463 1.53 -30.84 0.40
CA LYS A 463 1.39 -31.85 -0.64
C LYS A 463 1.06 -31.24 -2.00
N GLY A 464 0.18 -30.26 -2.05
CA GLY A 464 -0.11 -29.50 -3.27
C GLY A 464 1.16 -28.86 -3.85
N LEU A 465 1.97 -28.22 -3.01
CA LEU A 465 3.27 -27.67 -3.40
C LEU A 465 4.22 -28.75 -3.94
N GLN A 466 4.32 -29.90 -3.27
CA GLN A 466 5.17 -31.02 -3.72
C GLN A 466 4.75 -31.53 -5.09
N ILE A 467 3.45 -31.82 -5.27
CA ILE A 467 2.89 -32.31 -6.52
C ILE A 467 3.07 -31.28 -7.64
N ALA A 468 2.84 -30.01 -7.34
CA ALA A 468 3.02 -28.93 -8.31
C ALA A 468 4.48 -28.84 -8.79
N TYR A 469 5.44 -28.93 -7.86
CA TYR A 469 6.86 -28.93 -8.19
C TYR A 469 7.27 -30.15 -9.00
N GLU A 470 6.90 -31.36 -8.56
CA GLU A 470 7.28 -32.63 -9.19
C GLU A 470 6.69 -32.81 -10.58
N ASN A 471 5.52 -32.23 -10.84
CA ASN A 471 4.81 -32.39 -12.10
C ASN A 471 4.88 -31.15 -13.00
N GLY A 472 5.62 -30.10 -12.63
CA GLY A 472 5.73 -28.89 -13.44
C GLY A 472 4.40 -28.15 -13.64
N ILE A 473 3.53 -28.14 -12.62
CA ILE A 473 2.42 -27.19 -12.55
C ILE A 473 3.01 -25.80 -12.27
N GLU A 474 2.44 -24.77 -12.87
CA GLU A 474 2.91 -23.42 -12.57
C GLU A 474 2.55 -23.01 -11.15
N PHE A 475 3.52 -22.48 -10.41
CA PHE A 475 3.28 -21.94 -9.08
C PHE A 475 4.15 -20.74 -8.75
N GLY A 476 3.63 -19.89 -7.86
CA GLY A 476 4.24 -18.62 -7.46
C GLY A 476 4.46 -18.52 -5.96
N VAL A 477 5.02 -17.38 -5.54
CA VAL A 477 5.27 -17.05 -4.13
C VAL A 477 4.17 -16.09 -3.63
N GLY A 478 3.45 -16.52 -2.61
CA GLY A 478 2.51 -15.72 -1.84
C GLY A 478 2.62 -16.09 -0.36
N THR A 479 2.19 -15.22 0.56
CA THR A 479 2.38 -15.49 2.00
C THR A 479 1.10 -15.40 2.84
N ASP A 480 0.04 -14.86 2.27
CA ASP A 480 -1.15 -14.44 3.01
C ASP A 480 -0.80 -13.48 4.18
N ALA A 481 0.11 -12.53 3.91
CA ALA A 481 0.54 -11.59 4.94
C ALA A 481 -0.65 -10.77 5.44
N SER A 482 -0.80 -10.68 6.78
CA SER A 482 -1.94 -10.17 7.56
C SER A 482 -2.53 -11.27 8.45
N VAL A 483 -2.51 -12.53 7.99
CA VAL A 483 -2.84 -13.69 8.82
C VAL A 483 -1.89 -13.73 10.02
N PRO A 484 -2.37 -14.02 11.24
CA PRO A 484 -1.51 -14.15 12.41
C PRO A 484 -0.30 -15.04 12.14
N TYR A 485 0.88 -14.58 12.53
CA TYR A 485 2.20 -15.18 12.29
C TYR A 485 2.76 -15.06 10.86
N SER A 486 2.02 -14.46 9.92
CA SER A 486 2.49 -14.13 8.57
C SER A 486 2.53 -12.60 8.37
N THR A 487 3.71 -12.00 8.53
CA THR A 487 3.89 -10.55 8.42
C THR A 487 4.37 -10.11 7.03
N HIS A 488 4.13 -8.84 6.70
CA HIS A 488 4.47 -8.25 5.40
C HIS A 488 5.96 -8.23 5.04
N TYR A 489 6.87 -8.52 5.98
CA TYR A 489 8.31 -8.51 5.76
C TYR A 489 8.95 -9.91 5.76
N GLU A 490 8.15 -10.98 5.82
CA GLU A 490 8.64 -12.35 6.02
C GLU A 490 8.50 -13.26 4.79
N VAL A 491 8.42 -12.70 3.58
CA VAL A 491 8.34 -13.48 2.32
C VAL A 491 9.48 -14.51 2.19
N TRP A 492 10.65 -14.23 2.76
CA TRP A 492 11.79 -15.15 2.77
C TRP A 492 11.48 -16.49 3.45
N LYS A 493 10.50 -16.56 4.36
CA LYS A 493 10.06 -17.82 4.98
C LYS A 493 9.43 -18.75 3.95
N GLU A 494 8.60 -18.21 3.03
CA GLU A 494 7.96 -18.98 1.96
C GLU A 494 9.01 -19.66 1.08
N LEU A 495 10.06 -18.93 0.70
CA LEU A 495 11.18 -19.48 -0.08
C LEU A 495 11.91 -20.59 0.69
N LYS A 496 12.09 -20.44 2.02
CA LYS A 496 12.65 -21.51 2.85
C LYS A 496 11.72 -22.72 2.94
N TYR A 497 10.41 -22.53 2.98
CA TYR A 497 9.46 -23.63 2.98
C TYR A 497 9.47 -24.38 1.65
N PHE A 498 9.60 -23.68 0.52
CA PHE A 498 9.75 -24.32 -0.78
C PHE A 498 10.99 -25.23 -0.80
N MET A 499 12.15 -24.73 -0.40
CA MET A 499 13.38 -25.54 -0.32
C MET A 499 13.30 -26.66 0.72
N LYS A 500 12.53 -26.49 1.80
CA LYS A 500 12.39 -27.50 2.85
C LYS A 500 11.51 -28.67 2.42
N TYR A 501 10.41 -28.37 1.74
CA TYR A 501 9.37 -29.36 1.44
C TYR A 501 9.43 -29.91 0.02
N THR A 502 10.28 -29.35 -0.84
CA THR A 502 10.53 -29.82 -2.20
C THR A 502 12.03 -30.01 -2.43
N LYS A 503 12.43 -30.42 -3.64
CA LYS A 503 13.85 -30.49 -4.03
C LYS A 503 14.37 -29.18 -4.61
N MET A 504 13.62 -28.09 -4.45
CA MET A 504 13.93 -26.80 -5.03
C MET A 504 15.24 -26.23 -4.45
N ILE A 505 16.09 -25.70 -5.32
CA ILE A 505 17.31 -24.98 -4.93
C ILE A 505 17.05 -23.47 -4.80
N ALA A 506 17.96 -22.75 -4.15
CA ALA A 506 17.79 -21.32 -3.88
C ALA A 506 17.57 -20.47 -5.16
N LYS A 507 18.21 -20.86 -6.29
CA LYS A 507 18.05 -20.18 -7.59
C LYS A 507 16.61 -20.24 -8.08
N GLU A 508 15.99 -21.42 -8.01
CA GLU A 508 14.59 -21.63 -8.40
C GLU A 508 13.64 -20.88 -7.47
N ALA A 509 13.91 -20.85 -6.16
CA ALA A 509 13.10 -20.11 -5.21
C ALA A 509 13.11 -18.60 -5.47
N ILE A 510 14.27 -18.04 -5.84
CA ILE A 510 14.39 -16.63 -6.27
C ILE A 510 13.62 -16.39 -7.56
N TYR A 511 13.81 -17.24 -8.58
CA TYR A 511 13.06 -17.16 -9.85
C TYR A 511 11.55 -17.16 -9.64
N ARG A 512 11.05 -18.05 -8.75
CA ARG A 512 9.64 -18.13 -8.35
C ARG A 512 9.15 -16.84 -7.70
N ALA A 513 9.99 -16.19 -6.89
CA ALA A 513 9.67 -14.94 -6.19
C ALA A 513 9.78 -13.67 -7.04
N THR A 514 10.42 -13.75 -8.21
CA THR A 514 10.64 -12.63 -9.12
C THR A 514 9.96 -12.86 -10.48
N LYS A 515 10.68 -13.39 -11.48
CA LYS A 515 10.24 -13.45 -12.87
C LYS A 515 9.00 -14.34 -13.04
N LYS A 516 8.99 -15.52 -12.43
CA LYS A 516 7.82 -16.40 -12.53
C LYS A 516 6.58 -15.81 -11.86
N ASN A 517 6.73 -15.10 -10.74
CA ASN A 517 5.60 -14.37 -10.17
C ASN A 517 5.13 -13.26 -11.11
N ALA A 518 6.03 -12.53 -11.77
CA ALA A 518 5.65 -11.53 -12.76
C ALA A 518 4.88 -12.16 -13.94
N GLU A 519 5.35 -13.30 -14.45
CA GLU A 519 4.66 -14.09 -15.49
C GLU A 519 3.29 -14.55 -15.01
N ILE A 520 3.16 -15.13 -13.81
CA ILE A 520 1.87 -15.54 -13.23
C ILE A 520 0.94 -14.36 -13.01
N LEU A 521 1.44 -13.15 -12.78
CA LEU A 521 0.62 -11.96 -12.59
C LEU A 521 0.38 -11.16 -13.88
N GLY A 522 1.03 -11.51 -14.99
CA GLY A 522 0.91 -10.81 -16.28
C GLY A 522 1.52 -9.41 -16.25
N ILE A 523 2.66 -9.26 -15.57
CA ILE A 523 3.41 -8.00 -15.43
C ILE A 523 4.91 -8.20 -15.71
N ASP A 524 5.27 -9.28 -16.38
CA ASP A 524 6.65 -9.66 -16.74
C ASP A 524 7.27 -8.73 -17.80
N ASP A 525 6.46 -7.96 -18.51
CA ASP A 525 6.89 -6.86 -19.37
C ASP A 525 7.27 -5.58 -18.58
N ILE A 526 6.90 -5.50 -17.30
CA ILE A 526 7.12 -4.34 -16.42
C ILE A 526 8.16 -4.62 -15.35
N THR A 527 8.23 -5.85 -14.82
CA THR A 527 9.08 -6.20 -13.69
C THR A 527 9.34 -7.72 -13.59
N GLY A 528 10.13 -8.15 -12.61
CA GLY A 528 10.44 -9.56 -12.38
C GLY A 528 11.85 -9.96 -12.82
N SER A 529 12.50 -9.16 -13.67
CA SER A 529 13.89 -9.32 -14.09
C SER A 529 14.69 -8.00 -14.02
N ILE A 530 16.01 -8.10 -14.08
CA ILE A 530 16.93 -6.97 -14.29
C ILE A 530 17.35 -7.01 -15.76
N GLU A 531 16.52 -6.43 -16.61
CA GLU A 531 16.67 -6.42 -18.07
C GLU A 531 16.34 -5.00 -18.60
N PRO A 532 16.91 -4.56 -19.75
CA PRO A 532 16.62 -3.27 -20.37
C PRO A 532 15.17 -3.08 -20.84
#